data_AF-A0A2R6T8R6-F1
#
_entry.id   AF-A0A2R6T8R6-F1
#
_cell.length_a   1.000
_cell.length_b   1.000
_cell.length_c   1.000
_cell.angle_alpha   90.00
_cell.angle_beta   90.00
_cell.angle_gamma   90.00
#
_symmetry.space_group_name_H-M   'P 1'
#
loop_
_entity.id
_entity.type
_entity.pdbx_description
1 polymer ?
#
loop_
_entity_poly.entity_id
_entity_poly.type
_entity_poly.pdbx_seq_one_letter_code
_entity_poly.pdbx_strand_id
1 'polypeptide(L)'
;MKAELVEEINDGKLTPVAEHELVTSFAKNLKEDVLQRFHRNKTDKMDKRFTEFILIEAVRALLDLPPVTFYNFLRSNKELRSAMGLKHLRRLDSYSEF
;
A
#
# COMPACT_ATOMS: atom_id res chain seq x y z
N MET A 1 14.39 -4.58 1.69
CA MET A 1 14.84 -5.10 0.39
C MET A 1 16.30 -5.55 0.44
N LYS A 2 16.58 -6.75 -0.05
CA LYS A 2 17.94 -7.30 -0.20
C LYS A 2 18.66 -6.64 -1.37
N ALA A 3 19.99 -6.49 -1.31
CA ALA A 3 20.79 -5.88 -2.37
C ALA A 3 20.61 -6.58 -3.73
N GLU A 4 20.56 -7.92 -3.73
CA GLU A 4 20.34 -8.73 -4.94
C GLU A 4 19.04 -8.36 -5.69
N LEU A 5 17.95 -8.08 -4.95
CA LEU A 5 16.67 -7.67 -5.54
C LEU A 5 16.71 -6.23 -6.05
N VAL A 6 17.49 -5.36 -5.40
CA VAL A 6 17.71 -3.98 -5.87
C VAL A 6 18.43 -4.00 -7.22
N GLU A 7 19.50 -4.80 -7.33
CA GLU A 7 20.24 -4.97 -8.58
C GLU A 7 19.34 -5.56 -9.68
N GLU A 8 18.55 -6.59 -9.37
CA GLU A 8 17.60 -7.17 -10.30
C GLU A 8 16.60 -6.12 -10.85
N ILE A 9 16.00 -5.31 -9.98
CA ILE A 9 15.06 -4.25 -10.37
C ILE A 9 15.77 -3.19 -11.22
N ASN A 10 16.99 -2.78 -10.83
CA ASN A 10 17.77 -1.79 -11.57
C ASN A 10 18.19 -2.30 -12.96
N ASP A 11 18.38 -3.61 -13.12
CA ASP A 11 18.60 -4.28 -14.40
C ASP A 11 17.31 -4.43 -15.23
N GLY A 12 16.19 -3.88 -14.76
CA GLY A 12 14.89 -3.93 -15.44
C GLY A 12 14.16 -5.27 -15.33
N LYS A 13 14.60 -6.15 -14.42
CA LYS A 13 13.93 -7.43 -14.16
C LYS A 13 12.98 -7.26 -12.99
N LEU A 14 11.70 -7.53 -13.26
CA LEU A 14 10.65 -7.48 -12.25
C LEU A 14 10.04 -8.87 -12.09
N THR A 15 10.76 -9.78 -11.43
CA THR A 15 10.18 -11.08 -11.06
C THR A 15 9.07 -10.89 -10.03
N PRO A 16 8.14 -11.85 -9.87
CA PRO A 16 7.09 -11.75 -8.85
C PRO A 16 7.61 -11.53 -7.43
N VAL A 17 8.82 -12.03 -7.12
CA VAL A 17 9.47 -11.82 -5.82
C VAL A 17 9.98 -10.38 -5.69
N ALA A 18 10.65 -9.87 -6.73
CA ALA A 18 11.14 -8.50 -6.77
C ALA A 18 9.97 -7.49 -6.73
N GLU A 19 8.90 -7.74 -7.49
CA GLU A 19 7.68 -6.93 -7.48
C GLU A 19 7.04 -6.88 -6.09
N HIS A 20 6.86 -8.04 -5.45
CA HIS A 20 6.24 -8.12 -4.13
C HIS A 20 7.08 -7.41 -3.06
N GLU A 21 8.40 -7.57 -3.08
CA GLU A 21 9.31 -6.89 -2.14
C GLU A 21 9.36 -5.37 -2.40
N LEU A 22 9.34 -4.95 -3.67
CA LEU A 22 9.29 -3.55 -4.08
C LEU A 22 8.01 -2.88 -3.54
N VAL A 23 6.85 -3.49 -3.82
CA VAL A 23 5.54 -2.97 -3.43
C VAL A 23 5.41 -2.93 -1.91
N THR A 24 5.89 -3.97 -1.23
CA THR A 24 5.88 -4.04 0.25
C THR A 24 6.79 -2.97 0.86
N SER A 25 7.98 -2.75 0.28
CA SER A 25 8.92 -1.72 0.73
C SER A 25 8.36 -0.32 0.49
N PHE A 26 7.76 -0.09 -0.69
CA PHE A 26 7.07 1.15 -1.03
C PHE A 26 5.94 1.45 -0.04
N ALA A 27 5.09 0.48 0.25
CA ALA A 27 3.97 0.64 1.18
C ALA A 27 4.45 1.02 2.60
N LYS A 28 5.56 0.44 3.08
CA LYS A 28 6.15 0.79 4.38
C LYS A 28 6.66 2.23 4.39
N ASN A 29 7.46 2.59 3.40
CA ASN A 29 8.05 3.94 3.31
C ASN A 29 6.97 5.01 3.16
N LEU A 30 6.00 4.79 2.27
CA LEU A 30 4.91 5.73 2.04
C LEU A 30 4.06 5.92 3.30
N LYS A 31 3.77 4.84 4.02
CA LYS A 31 3.06 4.94 5.30
C LYS A 31 3.83 5.81 6.28
N GLU A 32 5.14 5.63 6.42
CA GLU A 32 5.95 6.46 7.32
C GLU A 32 5.92 7.94 6.92
N ASP A 33 6.08 8.23 5.62
CA ASP A 33 6.04 9.60 5.09
C ASP A 33 4.69 10.26 5.29
N VAL A 34 3.60 9.54 4.98
CA VAL A 34 2.23 10.05 5.16
C VAL A 34 1.95 10.24 6.64
N LEU A 35 2.32 9.29 7.50
CA LEU A 35 2.15 9.45 8.95
C LEU A 35 2.92 10.67 9.47
N GLN A 36 4.18 10.88 9.07
CA GLN A 36 4.97 12.04 9.48
C GLN A 36 4.37 13.38 9.03
N ARG A 37 3.74 13.43 7.85
CA ARG A 37 3.13 14.66 7.31
C ARG A 37 1.78 14.96 7.96
N PHE A 38 0.94 13.94 8.16
CA PHE A 38 -0.42 14.13 8.66
C PHE A 38 -0.52 14.10 10.20
N HIS A 39 0.41 13.49 10.95
CA HIS A 39 0.34 13.44 12.42
C HIS A 39 0.96 14.62 13.18
N ARG A 40 1.34 15.71 12.50
CA ARG A 40 1.96 16.88 13.17
C ARG A 40 1.01 17.65 14.10
N ASN A 41 -0.31 17.52 13.94
CA ASN A 41 -1.32 18.09 14.83
C ASN A 41 -2.49 17.09 14.98
N LYS A 42 -3.23 17.13 16.09
CA LYS A 42 -4.34 16.20 16.42
C LYS A 42 -5.25 15.92 15.21
N THR A 43 -4.99 14.84 14.49
CA THR A 43 -5.76 14.43 13.32
C THR A 43 -7.05 13.77 13.75
N ASP A 44 -8.15 14.19 13.12
CA ASP A 44 -9.45 13.64 13.38
C ASP A 44 -9.61 12.25 12.74
N LYS A 45 -10.81 11.66 12.86
CA LYS A 45 -11.08 10.32 12.30
C LYS A 45 -11.13 10.33 10.76
N MET A 46 -11.47 11.45 10.15
CA MET A 46 -11.54 11.62 8.69
C MET A 46 -10.14 11.68 8.09
N ASP A 47 -9.24 12.46 8.68
CA ASP A 47 -7.83 12.57 8.25
C ASP A 47 -7.13 11.22 8.22
N LYS A 48 -7.40 10.39 9.25
CA LYS A 48 -6.86 9.03 9.35
C LYS A 48 -7.39 8.11 8.25
N ARG A 49 -8.66 8.25 7.87
CA ARG A 49 -9.26 7.50 6.75
C ARG A 49 -8.70 7.97 5.41
N PHE A 50 -8.56 9.27 5.22
CA PHE A 50 -7.99 9.85 4.01
C PHE A 50 -6.53 9.44 3.80
N THR A 51 -5.76 9.43 4.87
CA THR A 51 -4.38 8.90 4.91
C THR A 51 -4.33 7.44 4.46
N GLU A 52 -5.20 6.59 4.99
CA GLU A 52 -5.26 5.18 4.59
C GLU A 52 -5.75 5.00 3.13
N PHE A 53 -6.65 5.87 2.66
CA PHE A 53 -7.09 5.89 1.27
C PHE A 53 -5.93 6.23 0.30
N ILE A 54 -5.14 7.27 0.60
CA ILE A 54 -3.95 7.63 -0.21
C ILE A 54 -2.98 6.44 -0.28
N LEU A 55 -2.74 5.79 0.86
CA LEU A 55 -1.85 4.63 0.92
C LEU A 55 -2.36 3.47 0.05
N ILE A 56 -3.67 3.20 0.09
CA ILE A 56 -4.31 2.19 -0.76
C ILE A 56 -4.15 2.55 -2.24
N GLU A 57 -4.49 3.77 -2.64
CA GLU A 57 -4.48 4.17 -4.03
C GLU A 57 -3.08 4.23 -4.63
N ALA A 58 -2.08 4.65 -3.85
CA ALA A 58 -0.69 4.65 -4.29
C ALA A 58 -0.15 3.23 -4.51
N VAL A 59 -0.43 2.30 -3.59
CA VAL A 59 -0.02 0.89 -3.72
C VAL A 59 -0.78 0.22 -4.87
N ARG A 60 -2.07 0.52 -5.03
CA ARG A 60 -2.88 0.02 -6.15
C ARG A 60 -2.36 0.49 -7.50
N ALA A 61 -2.02 1.77 -7.62
CA ALA A 61 -1.45 2.35 -8.83
C ALA A 61 -0.08 1.74 -9.17
N LEU A 62 0.74 1.44 -8.15
CA LEU A 62 2.04 0.78 -8.36
C LEU A 62 1.89 -0.65 -8.91
N LEU A 63 0.87 -1.38 -8.46
CA LEU A 63 0.56 -2.74 -8.94
C LEU A 63 -0.23 -2.75 -10.26
N ASP A 64 -0.66 -1.59 -10.74
CA ASP A 64 -1.54 -1.43 -11.91
C ASP A 64 -2.81 -2.32 -11.86
N LEU A 65 -3.39 -2.48 -10.66
CA LEU A 65 -4.56 -3.32 -10.47
C LEU A 65 -5.87 -2.52 -10.49
N PRO A 66 -6.92 -3.03 -11.17
CA PRO A 66 -8.28 -2.54 -11.00
C PRO A 66 -8.72 -2.63 -9.53
N PRO A 67 -9.62 -1.75 -9.05
CA PRO A 67 -10.01 -1.71 -7.64
C PRO A 67 -10.44 -3.08 -7.08
N VAL A 68 -11.37 -3.76 -7.75
CA VAL A 68 -11.87 -5.09 -7.32
C VAL A 68 -10.74 -6.11 -7.22
N THR A 69 -9.87 -6.16 -8.23
CA THR A 69 -8.73 -7.07 -8.27
C THR A 69 -7.74 -6.77 -7.15
N PHE A 70 -7.46 -5.49 -6.91
CA PHE A 70 -6.59 -5.05 -5.84
C PHE A 70 -7.12 -5.45 -4.46
N TYR A 71 -8.42 -5.30 -4.20
CA TYR A 71 -8.97 -5.70 -2.90
C TYR A 71 -8.92 -7.21 -2.67
N ASN A 72 -9.17 -7.99 -3.72
CA ASN A 72 -8.99 -9.44 -3.65
C ASN A 72 -7.52 -9.81 -3.39
N PHE A 73 -6.59 -9.17 -4.10
CA PHE A 73 -5.15 -9.34 -3.90
C PHE A 73 -4.73 -8.98 -2.47
N LEU A 74 -5.12 -7.81 -1.97
CA LEU A 74 -4.80 -7.33 -0.62
C LEU A 74 -5.43 -8.21 0.48
N ARG A 75 -6.62 -8.78 0.22
CA ARG A 75 -7.27 -9.74 1.12
C ARG A 75 -6.42 -11.01 1.26
N SER A 76 -5.89 -11.52 0.15
CA SER A 76 -5.00 -12.69 0.14
C SER A 76 -3.58 -12.40 0.62
N ASN A 77 -3.07 -11.17 0.41
CA ASN A 77 -1.69 -10.80 0.71
C ASN A 77 -1.57 -10.21 2.14
N LYS A 78 -1.40 -11.11 3.13
CA LYS A 78 -1.30 -10.74 4.56
C LYS A 78 -0.08 -9.85 4.84
N GLU A 79 1.01 -10.05 4.13
CA GLU A 79 2.25 -9.31 4.32
C GLU A 79 2.08 -7.85 3.90
N LEU A 80 1.59 -7.61 2.68
CA LEU A 80 1.33 -6.26 2.18
C LEU A 80 0.32 -5.52 3.07
N ARG A 81 -0.75 -6.20 3.49
CA ARG A 81 -1.72 -5.61 4.41
C ARG A 81 -1.09 -5.22 5.76
N SER A 82 -0.17 -6.04 6.28
CA SER A 82 0.53 -5.75 7.52
C SER A 82 1.51 -4.59 7.36
N ALA A 83 2.20 -4.52 6.23
CA ALA A 83 3.07 -3.40 5.85
C ALA A 83 2.30 -2.07 5.80
N MET A 84 1.14 -2.07 5.14
CA MET A 84 0.26 -0.90 5.06
C MET A 84 -0.33 -0.50 6.43
N GLY A 85 -0.51 -1.46 7.35
CA GLY A 85 -0.93 -1.19 8.71
C GLY A 85 -2.30 -0.50 8.83
N LEU A 86 -3.22 -0.84 7.92
CA LEU A 86 -4.57 -0.26 7.82
C LEU A 86 -5.39 -0.57 9.09
N LYS A 87 -5.90 0.45 9.78
CA LYS A 87 -6.62 0.35 11.06
C LYS A 87 -8.01 0.98 11.02
N HIS A 88 -8.19 2.03 10.22
CA HIS A 88 -9.35 2.93 10.26
C HIS A 88 -10.35 2.67 9.13
N LEU A 89 -9.89 2.12 8.02
CA LEU A 89 -10.63 1.79 6.81
C LEU A 89 -10.88 0.27 6.80
N ARG A 90 -11.85 -0.16 7.62
CA ARG A 90 -12.19 -1.59 7.85
C ARG A 90 -13.27 -2.11 6.91
N ARG A 91 -14.08 -1.21 6.38
CA ARG A 91 -15.11 -1.48 5.38
C ARG A 91 -14.99 -0.42 4.31
N LEU A 92 -14.99 -0.92 3.10
CA LEU A 92 -15.19 -0.18 1.89
C LEU A 92 -16.67 -0.30 1.51
N ASP A 93 -17.59 -0.05 2.43
CA ASP A 93 -19.03 -0.03 2.14
C ASP A 93 -19.46 1.21 1.34
N SER A 94 -18.54 1.72 0.53
CA SER A 94 -18.78 2.49 -0.70
C SER A 94 -18.17 1.78 -1.92
N TYR A 95 -18.23 0.44 -1.97
CA TYR A 95 -17.87 -0.39 -3.14
C TYR A 95 -19.00 -1.36 -3.55
N SER A 96 -20.27 -1.09 -3.20
CA SER A 96 -21.38 -1.57 -4.06
C SER A 96 -21.41 -0.83 -5.40
N GLU A 97 -20.51 0.14 -5.57
CA GLU A 97 -19.90 0.53 -6.84
C GLU A 97 -18.56 -0.23 -7.01
N PHE A 98 -18.61 -1.57 -7.12
CA PHE A 98 -17.57 -2.53 -7.58
C PHE A 98 -16.86 -3.47 -6.57
#